data_AF-U7D6S8-F1
#
_entry.id   AF-U7D6S8-F1
#
_cell.length_a   1.000
_cell.length_b   1.000
_cell.length_c   1.000
_cell.angle_alpha   90.00
_cell.angle_beta   90.00
_cell.angle_gamma   90.00
#
_symmetry.space_group_name_H-M   'P 1'
#
loop_
_entity.id
_entity.type
_entity.pdbx_description
1 polymer ?
#
loop_
_entity_poly.entity_id
_entity_poly.type
_entity_poly.pdbx_seq_one_letter_code
_entity_poly.pdbx_strand_id
1 'polypeptide(L)'
;MLRYRADTIDIKEMTFLFVCTVMAVINSLVTRNVPIYMILTVNVFIVLASYILEKSWLDKAKGILFLTYENVELIHTGKREELRRDLEMRTGLAIHGIDVESINYLNDSAKLRICYEQNGGAPAPYARDSSL
;
A
#
# COMPACT_ATOMS: atom_id res chain seq x y z
N MET A 1 -5.05 30.30 -8.12
CA MET A 1 -3.88 29.52 -7.68
C MET A 1 -4.22 28.05 -7.77
N LEU A 2 -3.62 27.29 -8.70
CA LEU A 2 -3.75 25.83 -8.68
C LEU A 2 -2.90 25.29 -7.51
N ARG A 3 -3.54 24.72 -6.49
CA ARG A 3 -2.84 23.87 -5.51
C ARG A 3 -2.53 22.55 -6.22
N TYR A 4 -1.40 22.49 -6.92
CA TYR A 4 -0.82 21.20 -7.29
C TYR A 4 -0.39 20.55 -5.97
N ARG A 5 -1.18 19.59 -5.47
CA ARG A 5 -0.69 18.71 -4.41
C ARG A 5 0.39 17.87 -5.06
N ALA A 6 1.56 17.81 -4.43
CA ALA A 6 2.50 16.75 -4.73
C ALA A 6 1.78 15.45 -4.32
N ASP A 7 1.23 14.74 -5.29
CA ASP A 7 0.89 13.33 -5.08
C ASP A 7 2.20 12.65 -4.69
N THR A 8 2.16 11.97 -3.54
CA THR A 8 3.30 11.21 -3.06
C THR A 8 3.59 10.13 -4.09
N ILE A 9 4.66 10.32 -4.86
CA ILE A 9 5.19 9.33 -5.79
C ILE A 9 5.40 8.06 -4.98
N ASP A 10 4.68 7.01 -5.35
CA ASP A 10 4.79 5.73 -4.67
C ASP A 10 6.24 5.24 -4.84
N ILE A 11 6.80 4.62 -3.80
CA ILE A 11 8.16 4.03 -3.82
C ILE A 11 8.39 3.10 -5.03
N LYS A 12 7.32 2.52 -5.57
CA LYS A 12 7.31 1.71 -6.79
C LYS A 12 7.76 2.47 -8.04
N GLU A 13 7.33 3.72 -8.21
CA GLU A 13 7.61 4.53 -9.38
C GLU A 13 9.08 4.95 -9.39
N MET A 14 9.63 5.28 -8.22
CA MET A 14 11.05 5.62 -8.07
C MET A 14 11.96 4.43 -8.40
N THR A 15 11.61 3.23 -7.92
CA THR A 15 12.42 2.02 -8.19
C THR A 15 12.35 1.63 -9.67
N PHE A 16 11.18 1.78 -10.31
CA PHE A 16 11.04 1.53 -11.74
C PHE A 16 11.88 2.49 -12.59
N LEU A 17 11.90 3.79 -12.23
CA LEU A 17 12.77 4.78 -12.88
C LEU A 17 14.25 4.42 -12.71
N PHE A 18 14.64 3.90 -11.55
CA PHE A 18 16.01 3.44 -11.30
C PHE A 18 16.38 2.25 -12.18
N VAL A 19 15.52 1.22 -12.26
CA VAL A 19 15.74 0.04 -13.11
C VAL A 19 15.84 0.45 -14.59
N CYS A 20 14.95 1.34 -15.05
CA CYS A 20 14.97 1.86 -16.42
C CYS A 20 16.27 2.63 -16.72
N THR A 21 16.75 3.43 -15.76
CA THR A 21 18.01 4.17 -15.90
C THR A 21 19.22 3.23 -15.96
N VAL A 22 19.28 2.22 -15.08
CA VAL A 22 20.33 1.18 -15.12
C VAL A 22 20.29 0.41 -16.44
N MET A 23 19.09 0.08 -16.94
CA MET A 23 18.91 -0.57 -18.23
C MET A 23 19.41 0.28 -19.40
N ALA A 24 19.12 1.59 -19.39
CA ALA A 24 19.60 2.54 -20.39
C ALA A 24 21.13 2.66 -20.38
N VAL A 25 21.73 2.70 -19.18
CA VAL A 25 23.20 2.71 -19.01
C VAL A 25 23.82 1.43 -19.55
N ILE A 26 23.29 0.25 -19.19
CA ILE A 26 23.78 -1.03 -19.69
C ILE A 26 23.69 -1.08 -21.22
N ASN A 27 22.58 -0.60 -21.79
CA ASN A 27 22.39 -0.54 -23.24
C ASN A 27 23.42 0.40 -23.90
N SER A 28 23.70 1.56 -23.29
CA SER A 28 24.72 2.51 -23.75
C SER A 28 26.15 1.95 -23.70
N LEU A 29 26.45 1.06 -22.74
CA LEU A 29 27.76 0.42 -22.61
C LEU A 29 28.00 -0.72 -23.60
N VAL A 30 26.98 -1.13 -24.38
CA VAL A 30 27.11 -2.19 -25.37
C VAL A 30 28.12 -1.78 -26.45
N THR A 31 29.24 -2.50 -26.48
CA THR A 31 30.30 -2.34 -27.48
C THR A 31 29.97 -3.15 -28.74
N ARG A 32 30.48 -2.73 -29.91
CA ARG A 32 30.19 -3.32 -31.24
C ARG A 32 30.51 -4.81 -31.40
N ASN A 33 31.29 -5.40 -30.48
CA ASN A 33 31.66 -6.82 -30.49
C ASN A 33 30.66 -7.71 -29.75
N VAL A 34 29.63 -7.16 -29.12
CA VAL A 34 28.61 -7.97 -28.44
C VAL A 34 27.61 -8.47 -29.49
N PRO A 35 27.35 -9.78 -29.56
CA PRO A 35 26.39 -10.32 -30.51
C PRO A 35 24.96 -9.82 -30.22
N ILE A 36 24.23 -9.47 -31.28
CA ILE A 36 22.83 -8.96 -31.21
C ILE A 36 21.91 -9.85 -30.37
N TYR A 37 22.04 -11.18 -30.48
CA TYR A 37 21.18 -12.11 -29.75
C TYR A 37 21.34 -11.97 -28.24
N MET A 38 22.55 -11.70 -27.75
CA MET A 38 22.84 -11.59 -26.33
C MET A 38 22.21 -10.30 -25.76
N ILE A 39 22.27 -9.20 -26.51
CA ILE A 39 21.62 -7.94 -26.16
C ILE A 39 20.10 -8.13 -26.07
N LEU A 40 19.51 -8.84 -27.04
CA LEU A 40 18.08 -9.14 -27.05
C LEU A 40 17.68 -9.96 -25.82
N THR A 41 18.42 -11.03 -25.51
CA THR A 41 18.15 -11.88 -24.35
C THR A 41 18.21 -11.10 -23.03
N VAL A 42 19.22 -10.24 -22.87
CA VAL A 42 19.37 -9.43 -21.64
C VAL A 42 18.22 -8.43 -21.49
N ASN A 43 17.82 -7.74 -22.56
CA ASN A 43 16.68 -6.82 -22.51
C ASN A 43 15.38 -7.53 -22.16
N VAL A 44 15.10 -8.67 -22.79
CA VAL A 44 13.92 -9.49 -22.48
C VAL A 44 13.95 -9.97 -21.03
N PHE A 45 15.10 -10.43 -20.55
CA PHE A 45 15.26 -10.88 -19.16
C PHE A 45 14.98 -9.76 -18.14
N ILE A 46 15.48 -8.55 -18.39
CA ILE A 46 15.23 -7.38 -17.51
C ILE A 46 13.75 -7.01 -17.49
N VAL A 47 13.10 -6.98 -18.66
CA VAL A 47 11.66 -6.70 -18.77
C VAL A 47 10.86 -7.76 -18.02
N LEU A 48 11.21 -9.04 -18.19
CA LEU A 48 10.54 -10.15 -17.51
C LEU A 48 10.73 -10.09 -16.00
N ALA A 49 11.95 -9.81 -15.53
CA ALA A 49 12.25 -9.66 -14.11
C ALA A 49 11.45 -8.50 -13.49
N SER A 50 11.39 -7.36 -14.18
CA SER A 50 10.58 -6.21 -13.75
C SER A 50 9.09 -6.57 -13.68
N TYR A 51 8.58 -7.32 -14.65
CA TYR A 51 7.18 -7.76 -14.68
C TYR A 51 6.84 -8.73 -13.55
N ILE A 52 7.73 -9.67 -13.23
CA ILE A 52 7.54 -10.60 -12.11
C ILE A 52 7.54 -9.86 -10.77
N LEU A 53 8.48 -8.93 -10.59
CA LEU A 53 8.56 -8.08 -9.40
C LEU A 53 7.28 -7.25 -9.22
N GLU A 54 6.78 -6.65 -10.29
CA GLU A 54 5.51 -5.91 -10.29
C GLU A 54 4.34 -6.82 -9.87
N LYS A 55 4.21 -8.00 -10.50
CA LYS A 55 3.10 -8.92 -10.22
C LYS A 55 3.12 -9.46 -8.79
N SER A 56 4.29 -9.75 -8.23
CA SER A 56 4.41 -10.26 -6.86
C SER A 56 4.09 -9.21 -5.79
N TRP A 57 4.13 -7.91 -6.14
CA TRP A 57 3.83 -6.82 -5.22
C TRP A 57 2.44 -6.19 -5.43
N LEU A 58 1.80 -6.42 -6.59
CA LEU A 58 0.42 -5.99 -6.87
C LEU A 58 -0.59 -6.53 -5.84
N ASP A 59 -0.37 -7.75 -5.33
CA ASP A 59 -1.23 -8.39 -4.31
C ASP A 59 -1.10 -7.75 -2.91
N LYS A 60 -0.16 -6.83 -2.68
CA LYS A 60 0.09 -6.23 -1.35
C LYS A 60 -0.37 -4.79 -1.22
N ALA A 61 -1.24 -4.30 -2.10
CA ALA A 61 -1.97 -3.07 -1.85
C ALA A 61 -3.04 -3.29 -0.77
N LYS A 62 -2.59 -3.44 0.49
CA LYS A 62 -3.49 -3.43 1.64
C LYS A 62 -3.93 -1.99 1.87
N GLY A 63 -5.22 -1.73 1.76
CA GLY A 63 -5.80 -0.43 2.11
C GLY A 63 -5.67 -0.21 3.61
N ILE A 64 -5.21 0.97 4.02
CA ILE A 64 -5.16 1.37 5.42
C ILE A 64 -6.33 2.31 5.67
N LEU A 65 -7.26 1.93 6.55
CA LEU A 65 -8.36 2.76 7.01
C LEU A 65 -8.11 3.15 8.47
N PHE A 66 -8.25 4.44 8.77
CA PHE A 66 -8.27 4.94 10.14
C PHE A 66 -9.72 5.14 10.57
N LEU A 67 -10.13 4.50 11.66
CA LEU A 67 -11.48 4.63 12.21
C LEU A 67 -11.38 4.95 13.71
N THR A 68 -12.17 5.91 14.16
CA THR A 68 -12.40 6.13 15.60
C THR A 68 -13.52 5.20 16.04
N TYR A 69 -13.23 4.35 17.02
CA TYR A 69 -14.18 3.40 17.59
C TYR A 69 -14.51 3.84 19.02
N GLU A 70 -15.81 3.94 19.33
CA GLU A 70 -16.32 4.47 20.61
C GLU A 70 -16.47 3.41 21.70
N ASN A 71 -15.99 2.18 21.50
CA ASN A 71 -16.17 1.12 22.48
C ASN A 71 -14.83 0.47 22.87
N VAL A 72 -14.22 1.01 23.93
CA VAL A 72 -12.88 0.61 24.40
C VAL A 72 -12.87 -0.79 25.03
N GLU A 73 -14.02 -1.29 25.49
CA GLU A 73 -14.12 -2.61 26.13
C GLU A 73 -13.77 -3.77 25.18
N LEU A 74 -14.04 -3.61 23.88
CA LEU A 74 -13.75 -4.62 22.85
C LEU A 74 -12.28 -4.62 22.41
N ILE A 75 -11.50 -3.61 22.83
CA ILE A 75 -10.08 -3.44 22.49
C ILE A 75 -9.17 -4.20 23.47
N HIS A 76 -9.72 -4.66 24.58
CA HIS A 76 -9.01 -5.53 25.52
C HIS A 76 -8.55 -6.84 24.86
N THR A 77 -7.35 -7.29 25.22
CA THR A 77 -6.54 -8.36 24.61
C THR A 77 -7.27 -9.71 24.40
N GLY A 78 -8.45 -9.91 24.98
CA GLY A 78 -9.26 -11.14 24.85
C GLY A 78 -10.36 -11.15 23.79
N LYS A 79 -10.73 -10.00 23.17
CA LYS A 79 -11.93 -9.89 22.29
C LYS A 79 -11.65 -9.56 20.83
N ARG A 80 -10.44 -9.86 20.34
CA ARG A 80 -10.03 -9.53 18.96
C ARG A 80 -10.95 -10.10 17.87
N GLU A 81 -11.50 -11.29 18.06
CA GLU A 81 -12.45 -11.89 17.10
C GLU A 81 -13.82 -11.21 17.12
N GLU A 82 -14.31 -10.79 18.29
CA GLU A 82 -15.58 -10.04 18.41
C GLU A 82 -15.43 -8.64 17.80
N LEU A 83 -14.31 -7.97 18.07
CA LEU A 83 -13.97 -6.69 17.47
C LEU A 83 -13.89 -6.80 15.94
N ARG A 84 -13.23 -7.85 15.42
CA ARG A 84 -13.15 -8.09 13.98
C ARG A 84 -14.54 -8.26 13.37
N ARG A 85 -15.39 -9.06 13.99
CA ARG A 85 -16.73 -9.37 13.49
C ARG A 85 -17.67 -8.16 13.51
N ASP A 86 -17.62 -7.34 14.56
CA ASP A 86 -18.40 -6.09 14.64
C ASP A 86 -17.92 -5.07 13.60
N LEU A 87 -16.59 -4.93 13.43
CA LEU A 87 -16.02 -4.04 12.42
C LEU A 87 -16.35 -4.51 10.99
N GLU A 88 -16.24 -5.81 10.69
CA GLU A 88 -16.64 -6.37 9.38
C GLU A 88 -18.14 -6.15 9.11
N MET A 89 -19.01 -6.33 10.12
CA MET A 89 -20.45 -6.12 9.98
C MET A 89 -20.80 -4.64 9.75
N ARG A 90 -20.10 -3.71 10.41
CA ARG A 90 -20.37 -2.26 10.31
C ARG A 90 -19.73 -1.61 9.08
N THR A 91 -18.53 -2.04 8.71
CA THR A 91 -17.78 -1.46 7.58
C THR A 91 -18.00 -2.19 6.27
N GLY A 92 -18.51 -3.44 6.30
CA GLY A 92 -18.67 -4.27 5.10
C GLY A 92 -17.35 -4.65 4.44
N LEU A 93 -16.22 -4.42 5.09
CA LEU A 93 -14.88 -4.69 4.58
C LEU A 93 -14.32 -5.97 5.18
N ALA A 94 -13.60 -6.76 4.39
CA ALA A 94 -12.84 -7.90 4.87
C ALA A 94 -11.56 -7.41 5.58
N ILE A 95 -11.54 -7.55 6.91
CA ILE A 95 -10.46 -7.02 7.75
C ILE A 95 -9.40 -8.10 7.96
N HIS A 96 -8.19 -7.84 7.46
CA HIS A 96 -7.06 -8.76 7.62
C HIS A 96 -6.18 -8.46 8.83
N GLY A 97 -6.18 -7.20 9.29
CA GLY A 97 -5.39 -6.79 10.44
C GLY A 97 -5.96 -5.56 11.11
N ILE A 98 -5.96 -5.58 12.44
CA ILE A 98 -6.40 -4.47 13.28
C ILE A 98 -5.22 -4.09 14.17
N ASP A 99 -4.80 -2.83 14.06
CA ASP A 99 -3.76 -2.24 14.89
C ASP A 99 -4.37 -1.07 15.68
N VAL A 100 -3.97 -0.93 16.95
CA VAL A 100 -4.53 0.08 17.85
C VAL A 100 -3.53 1.22 17.95
N GLU A 101 -3.86 2.39 17.39
CA GLU A 101 -2.94 3.52 17.35
C GLU A 101 -2.93 4.30 18.66
N SER A 102 -4.11 4.59 19.21
CA SER A 102 -4.23 5.26 20.51
C SER A 102 -5.57 4.96 21.17
N ILE A 103 -5.57 4.91 22.50
CA ILE A 103 -6.76 4.72 23.32
C ILE A 103 -6.95 5.97 24.17
N ASN A 104 -8.13 6.57 24.09
CA ASN A 104 -8.54 7.69 24.92
C ASN A 104 -9.56 7.21 25.95
N TYR A 105 -9.07 6.98 27.18
CA TYR A 105 -9.88 6.53 28.31
C TYR A 105 -10.82 7.61 28.86
N LEU A 106 -10.62 8.90 28.55
CA LEU A 106 -11.49 9.98 29.02
C LEU A 106 -12.83 10.01 28.27
N ASN A 107 -12.81 9.66 26.99
CA ASN A 107 -13.96 9.73 26.08
C ASN A 107 -14.41 8.34 25.62
N ASP A 108 -13.94 7.28 26.26
CA ASP A 108 -14.16 5.89 25.85
C ASP A 108 -14.01 5.67 24.33
N SER A 109 -12.98 6.28 23.72
CA SER A 109 -12.76 6.18 22.28
C SER A 109 -11.35 5.69 21.97
N ALA A 110 -11.18 4.97 20.88
CA ALA A 110 -9.89 4.52 20.41
C ALA A 110 -9.75 4.72 18.91
N LYS A 111 -8.54 5.07 18.48
CA LYS A 111 -8.18 5.15 17.07
C LYS A 111 -7.63 3.81 16.63
N LEU A 112 -8.34 3.17 15.71
CA LEU A 112 -7.97 1.90 15.11
C LEU A 112 -7.44 2.13 13.70
N ARG A 113 -6.36 1.44 13.39
CA ARG A 113 -5.80 1.30 12.05
C ARG A 113 -6.18 -0.08 11.53
N ILE A 114 -7.03 -0.10 10.51
CA ILE A 114 -7.58 -1.32 9.91
C ILE A 114 -6.90 -1.53 8.56
N CYS A 115 -6.26 -2.68 8.39
CA CYS A 115 -5.71 -3.14 7.13
C CYS A 115 -6.72 -4.05 6.44
N TYR A 116 -7.27 -3.60 5.31
CA TYR A 116 -8.26 -4.33 4.52
C TYR A 116 -7.73 -4.60 3.11
N GLU A 117 -8.19 -5.68 2.48
CA GLU A 117 -7.92 -5.90 1.05
C GLU A 117 -8.80 -4.98 0.21
N GLN A 118 -8.18 -4.24 -0.71
CA GLN A 118 -8.87 -3.34 -1.63
C GLN A 118 -9.57 -4.12 -2.76
N ASN A 119 -10.31 -5.17 -2.42
CA ASN A 119 -11.15 -5.93 -3.36
C ASN A 119 -12.65 -5.59 -3.18
N GLY A 120 -13.01 -4.93 -2.08
CA GLY A 120 -14.33 -4.31 -1.87
C GLY A 120 -14.18 -2.79 -1.88
N GLY A 121 -14.98 -2.11 -2.70
CA GLY A 121 -14.90 -0.66 -2.97
C GLY A 121 -14.49 0.18 -1.76
N ALA A 122 -13.48 1.02 -1.95
CA ALA A 122 -12.96 1.89 -0.90
C ALA A 122 -14.10 2.73 -0.29
N PRO A 123 -14.35 2.65 1.03
CA PRO A 123 -15.28 3.56 1.66
C PRO A 123 -14.73 4.98 1.54
N ALA A 124 -15.63 5.93 1.26
CA ALA A 124 -15.30 7.33 1.00
C ALA A 124 -14.32 7.87 2.05
N PRO A 125 -13.28 8.63 1.65
CA PRO A 125 -12.26 9.11 2.55
C PRO A 125 -12.93 10.00 3.60
N TYR A 126 -12.95 9.55 4.86
CA TYR A 126 -13.24 10.45 5.96
C TYR A 126 -12.17 11.54 5.94
N ALA A 127 -12.60 12.74 5.56
CA ALA A 127 -11.76 13.91 5.54
C ALA A 127 -11.09 14.04 6.92
N ARG A 128 -9.75 13.99 6.94
CA ARG A 128 -8.98 14.54 8.05
C ARG A 128 -9.43 15.99 8.21
N ASP A 129 -10.31 16.22 9.17
CA ASP A 129 -10.52 17.55 9.70
C ASP A 129 -9.22 17.95 10.40
N SER A 130 -8.40 18.69 9.65
CA SER A 130 -7.26 19.41 10.14
C SER A 130 -7.76 20.68 10.82
N SER A 131 -8.33 20.51 12.02
CA SER A 131 -8.54 21.59 12.97
C SER A 131 -8.02 21.14 14.33
N LEU A 132 -6.74 21.48 14.57
CA LEU A 132 -6.20 22.14 15.77
C LEU A 132 -4.67 22.24 15.66
#